data_AF-A0A931E4M6-F1
#
_entry.id   AF-A0A931E4M6-F1
#
_cell.length_a   1.000
_cell.length_b   1.000
_cell.length_c   1.000
_cell.angle_alpha   90.00
_cell.angle_beta   90.00
_cell.angle_gamma   90.00
#
_symmetry.space_group_name_H-M   'P 1'
#
loop_
_entity.id
_entity.type
_entity.pdbx_description
1 polymer ?
#
loop_
_entity_poly.entity_id
_entity_poly.type
_entity_poly.pdbx_seq_one_letter_code
_entity_poly.pdbx_strand_id
1 'polypeptide(L)'
;MRNFIILIITVLITEGCLDKKIDITPEYIINPNWNKKSEAEGANTIEVKRMKVKKDSIINPFVDLSQSEILDKLEYDSSFSYFANVKIKPEESYQSKRIYFNKENDFYWLRDVYGNVKTKVIGRLEVNNWYEVSKLNYYYYVVYVDSLDKVHRYTINQANY
;
A
#
# COMPACT_ATOMS: atom_id res chain seq x y z
N MET A 1 -47.55 33.78 -28.37
CA MET A 1 -47.35 32.46 -27.73
C MET A 1 -45.88 32.10 -27.86
N ARG A 2 -45.20 31.88 -26.73
CA ARG A 2 -43.76 31.60 -26.62
C ARG A 2 -43.46 30.20 -27.16
N ASN A 3 -42.64 30.09 -28.21
CA ASN A 3 -42.08 28.81 -28.62
C ASN A 3 -40.80 28.55 -27.81
N PHE A 4 -40.81 27.46 -27.06
CA PHE A 4 -39.72 26.99 -26.22
C PHE A 4 -38.63 26.33 -27.07
N ILE A 5 -37.39 26.77 -26.87
CA ILE A 5 -36.16 26.15 -27.35
C ILE A 5 -35.90 24.91 -26.50
N ILE A 6 -35.67 23.74 -27.11
CA ILE A 6 -35.11 22.57 -26.43
C ILE A 6 -33.78 22.25 -27.13
N LEU A 7 -32.69 22.71 -26.52
CA LEU A 7 -31.33 22.35 -26.86
C LEU A 7 -30.95 21.17 -25.93
N ILE A 8 -30.93 19.95 -26.47
CA ILE A 8 -30.46 18.77 -25.73
C ILE A 8 -28.93 18.81 -25.74
N ILE A 9 -28.35 19.28 -24.63
CA ILE A 9 -26.91 19.16 -24.37
C ILE A 9 -26.69 17.81 -23.68
N THR A 10 -26.27 16.81 -24.45
CA THR A 10 -25.82 15.53 -23.92
C THR A 10 -24.39 15.71 -23.39
N VAL A 11 -24.27 16.03 -22.10
CA VAL A 11 -22.97 16.04 -21.41
C VAL A 11 -22.55 14.57 -21.19
N LEU A 12 -21.71 14.06 -22.09
CA LEU A 12 -20.93 12.85 -21.86
C LEU A 12 -19.89 13.15 -20.79
N ILE A 13 -20.23 12.89 -19.52
CA ILE A 13 -19.25 12.86 -18.44
C ILE A 13 -18.48 11.54 -18.64
N THR A 14 -17.33 11.63 -19.31
CA THR A 14 -16.36 10.54 -19.26
C THR A 14 -15.83 10.48 -17.84
N GLU A 15 -16.27 9.47 -17.09
CA GLU A 15 -15.62 9.12 -15.82
C GLU A 15 -14.20 8.69 -16.15
N GLY A 16 -13.27 9.66 -16.11
CA GLY A 16 -11.85 9.40 -16.15
C GLY A 16 -11.54 8.40 -15.04
N CYS A 17 -11.03 7.24 -15.41
CA CYS A 17 -10.56 6.21 -14.50
C CYS A 17 -9.33 6.78 -13.75
N LEU A 18 -9.57 7.56 -12.71
CA LEU A 18 -8.53 7.99 -11.79
C LEU A 18 -8.19 6.77 -10.94
N ASP A 19 -6.95 6.28 -11.09
CA ASP A 19 -6.39 5.28 -10.19
C ASP A 19 -6.63 5.72 -8.75
N LYS A 20 -7.45 4.93 -8.05
CA LYS A 20 -7.82 5.27 -6.67
C LYS A 20 -6.57 5.14 -5.80
N LYS A 21 -6.37 6.13 -4.93
CA LYS A 21 -5.18 6.24 -4.09
C LYS A 21 -5.15 5.13 -3.03
N ILE A 22 -4.03 4.41 -2.93
CA ILE A 22 -3.74 3.49 -1.83
C ILE A 22 -3.57 4.29 -0.53
N ASP A 23 -4.26 3.89 0.54
CA ASP A 23 -4.19 4.50 1.86
C ASP A 23 -3.41 3.58 2.81
N ILE A 24 -2.32 4.10 3.39
CA ILE A 24 -1.44 3.36 4.30
C ILE A 24 -1.42 4.11 5.61
N THR A 25 -1.81 3.44 6.68
CA THR A 25 -1.79 3.93 8.05
C THR A 25 -0.92 3.01 8.91
N PRO A 26 -0.61 3.39 10.15
CA PRO A 26 0.12 2.51 11.07
C PRO A 26 -0.65 1.23 11.43
N GLU A 27 -1.97 1.23 11.30
CA GLU A 27 -2.82 0.10 11.70
C GLU A 27 -3.29 -0.77 10.54
N TYR A 28 -3.48 -0.18 9.37
CA TYR A 28 -4.04 -0.86 8.21
C TYR A 28 -3.63 -0.24 6.88
N ILE A 29 -3.90 -0.98 5.82
CA ILE A 29 -3.86 -0.53 4.43
C ILE A 29 -5.18 -0.75 3.72
N ILE A 30 -5.53 0.18 2.83
CA ILE A 30 -6.60 0.04 1.84
C ILE A 30 -5.97 0.17 0.46
N ASN A 31 -6.07 -0.88 -0.35
CA ASN A 31 -5.68 -0.85 -1.75
C ASN A 31 -6.92 -0.97 -2.63
N PRO A 32 -7.37 0.11 -3.28
CA PRO A 32 -8.56 0.06 -4.11
C PRO A 32 -8.35 -0.71 -5.42
N ASN A 33 -7.11 -1.11 -5.71
CA ASN A 33 -6.71 -1.85 -6.91
C ASN A 33 -6.70 -3.37 -6.70
N TRP A 34 -7.26 -3.88 -5.59
CA TRP A 34 -7.43 -5.33 -5.43
C TRP A 34 -8.21 -5.92 -6.59
N ASN A 35 -7.74 -7.06 -7.10
CA ASN A 35 -8.42 -7.81 -8.14
C ASN A 35 -9.67 -8.49 -7.54
N LYS A 36 -10.85 -7.97 -7.92
CA LYS A 36 -12.15 -8.53 -7.51
C LYS A 36 -12.43 -9.91 -8.13
N LYS A 37 -11.86 -10.18 -9.31
CA LYS A 37 -12.14 -11.39 -10.09
C LYS A 37 -11.19 -12.55 -9.79
N SER A 38 -10.21 -12.37 -8.91
CA SER A 38 -9.16 -13.36 -8.79
C SER A 38 -9.55 -14.56 -7.93
N GLU A 39 -9.85 -15.66 -8.61
CA GLU A 39 -9.80 -17.02 -8.07
C GLU A 39 -8.36 -17.56 -8.00
N ALA A 40 -7.39 -16.89 -8.64
CA ALA A 40 -6.00 -17.28 -8.63
C ALA A 40 -5.29 -16.89 -7.32
N GLU A 41 -4.67 -17.87 -6.67
CA GLU A 41 -3.75 -17.66 -5.55
C GLU A 41 -2.62 -16.70 -5.96
N GLY A 42 -2.33 -15.70 -5.12
CA GLY A 42 -1.28 -14.69 -5.38
C GLY A 42 -1.73 -13.44 -6.15
N ALA A 43 -2.94 -13.38 -6.69
CA ALA A 43 -3.41 -12.22 -7.46
C ALA A 43 -3.59 -10.94 -6.62
N ASN A 44 -3.80 -11.07 -5.31
CA ASN A 44 -3.81 -9.98 -4.36
C ASN A 44 -2.74 -10.26 -3.31
N THR A 45 -1.51 -9.84 -3.57
CA THR A 45 -0.41 -10.00 -2.63
C THR A 45 -0.10 -8.67 -1.96
N ILE A 46 0.36 -8.73 -0.72
CA ILE A 46 0.99 -7.62 -0.03
C ILE A 46 2.28 -8.11 0.60
N GLU A 47 3.32 -7.28 0.58
CA GLU A 47 4.55 -7.49 1.34
C GLU A 47 4.85 -6.23 2.14
N VAL A 48 5.22 -6.40 3.41
CA VAL A 48 5.57 -5.36 4.37
C VAL A 48 6.94 -5.70 4.96
N LYS A 49 7.91 -4.81 4.76
CA LYS A 49 9.27 -4.94 5.31
C LYS A 49 9.59 -3.74 6.16
N ARG A 50 10.30 -3.95 7.26
CA ARG A 50 10.91 -2.85 7.99
C ARG A 50 12.19 -2.45 7.27
N MET A 51 12.41 -1.15 7.19
CA MET A 51 13.61 -0.55 6.64
C MET A 51 14.36 0.16 7.77
N LYS A 52 15.66 0.26 7.63
CA LYS A 52 16.53 1.02 8.53
C LYS A 52 17.42 1.94 7.72
N VAL A 53 17.83 3.04 8.34
CA VAL A 53 18.83 3.94 7.76
C VAL A 53 20.18 3.22 7.78
N LYS A 54 20.88 3.23 6.65
CA LYS A 54 22.24 2.68 6.56
C LYS A 54 23.13 3.38 7.57
N LYS A 55 24.09 2.64 8.14
CA LYS A 55 24.92 3.09 9.28
C LYS A 55 25.52 4.50 9.14
N ASP A 56 25.97 4.85 7.94
CA ASP A 56 26.65 6.13 7.67
C ASP A 56 25.79 7.09 6.83
N SER A 57 24.46 6.90 6.85
CA SER A 57 23.50 7.73 6.12
C SER A 57 22.62 8.56 7.05
N ILE A 58 22.15 9.70 6.54
CA ILE A 58 21.15 10.54 7.20
C ILE A 58 20.05 10.82 6.18
N ILE A 59 18.81 10.59 6.59
CA ILE A 59 17.62 10.83 5.78
C ILE A 59 16.62 11.63 6.60
N ASN A 60 16.08 12.70 6.01
CA ASN A 60 15.07 13.53 6.66
C ASN A 60 13.68 13.15 6.09
N PRO A 61 12.81 12.49 6.86
CA PRO A 61 11.48 12.09 6.40
C PRO A 61 10.48 13.26 6.31
N PHE A 62 10.87 14.48 6.69
CA PHE A 62 9.97 15.65 6.72
C PHE A 62 10.12 16.55 5.49
N VAL A 63 10.90 16.11 4.49
CA VAL A 63 11.05 16.79 3.20
C VAL A 63 10.66 15.86 2.06
N ASP A 64 10.44 16.44 0.88
CA ASP A 64 10.29 15.66 -0.35
C ASP A 64 11.63 15.01 -0.71
N LEU A 65 11.67 13.68 -0.63
CA LEU A 65 12.85 12.88 -0.93
C LEU A 65 12.78 12.36 -2.36
N SER A 66 13.91 12.40 -3.06
CA SER A 66 14.02 11.72 -4.35
C SER A 66 14.07 10.20 -4.19
N GLN A 67 13.70 9.47 -5.25
CA GLN A 67 13.81 8.01 -5.28
C GLN A 67 15.24 7.53 -5.03
N SER A 68 16.25 8.21 -5.60
CA SER A 68 17.68 7.87 -5.38
C SER A 68 18.03 7.99 -3.90
N GLU A 69 17.65 9.09 -3.24
CA GLU A 69 17.96 9.27 -1.82
C GLU A 69 17.37 8.16 -0.94
N ILE A 70 16.15 7.71 -1.24
CA ILE A 70 15.51 6.62 -0.50
C ILE A 70 16.29 5.31 -0.70
N LEU A 71 16.59 4.96 -1.95
CA LEU A 71 17.31 3.73 -2.31
C LEU A 71 18.76 3.72 -1.78
N ASP A 72 19.42 4.88 -1.81
CA ASP A 72 20.81 5.03 -1.41
C ASP A 72 20.98 5.03 0.11
N LYS A 73 19.99 5.51 0.87
CA LYS A 73 20.11 5.72 2.33
C LYS A 73 19.38 4.69 3.18
N LEU A 74 18.41 3.96 2.63
CA LEU A 74 17.68 2.92 3.36
C LEU A 74 18.13 1.52 2.95
N GLU A 75 18.09 0.59 3.91
CA GLU A 75 18.31 -0.84 3.69
C GLU A 75 17.30 -1.68 4.47
N TYR A 76 17.15 -2.94 4.08
CA TYR A 76 16.22 -3.85 4.73
C TYR A 76 16.65 -4.20 6.16
N ASP A 77 15.69 -4.22 7.07
CA ASP A 77 15.82 -4.90 8.35
C ASP A 77 15.25 -6.32 8.21
N SER A 78 16.14 -7.30 8.11
CA SER A 78 15.78 -8.72 7.93
C SER A 78 15.02 -9.31 9.12
N SER A 79 14.95 -8.63 10.26
CA SER A 79 14.18 -9.10 11.42
C SER A 79 12.67 -9.00 11.20
N PHE A 80 12.19 -8.14 10.30
CA PHE A 80 10.77 -7.90 10.05
C PHE A 80 10.47 -7.85 8.55
N SER A 81 9.92 -8.96 8.05
CA SER A 81 9.46 -9.10 6.67
C SER A 81 8.28 -10.05 6.66
N TYR A 82 7.14 -9.58 6.18
CA TYR A 82 5.91 -10.37 6.12
C TYR A 82 5.23 -10.15 4.78
N PHE A 83 4.66 -11.22 4.22
CA PHE A 83 3.79 -11.13 3.07
C PHE A 83 2.50 -11.90 3.28
N ALA A 84 1.47 -11.56 2.52
CA ALA A 84 0.17 -12.20 2.60
C ALA A 84 -0.55 -12.21 1.26
N ASN A 85 -1.34 -13.25 1.05
CA ASN A 85 -2.31 -13.33 -0.04
C ASN A 85 -3.68 -12.89 0.49
N VAL A 86 -4.13 -11.71 0.07
CA VAL A 86 -5.39 -11.10 0.48
C VAL A 86 -6.56 -11.75 -0.25
N LYS A 87 -7.46 -12.39 0.50
CA LYS A 87 -8.70 -12.95 -0.05
C LYS A 87 -9.79 -11.89 -0.06
N ILE A 88 -10.41 -11.71 -1.23
CA ILE A 88 -11.57 -10.84 -1.44
C ILE A 88 -12.78 -11.74 -1.68
N LYS A 89 -13.78 -11.67 -0.81
CA LYS A 89 -15.01 -12.44 -1.01
C LYS A 89 -15.93 -11.73 -2.03
N PRO A 90 -16.78 -12.46 -2.78
CA PRO A 90 -17.64 -11.88 -3.81
C PRO A 90 -18.52 -10.71 -3.34
N GLU A 91 -19.00 -10.77 -2.11
CA GLU A 91 -19.89 -9.80 -1.46
C GLU A 91 -19.15 -8.62 -0.79
N GLU A 92 -17.83 -8.69 -0.65
CA GLU A 92 -17.05 -7.64 0.01
C GLU A 92 -16.81 -6.44 -0.91
N SER A 93 -16.88 -5.24 -0.32
CA SER A 93 -16.40 -4.02 -0.96
C SER A 93 -14.88 -4.02 -1.02
N TYR A 94 -14.32 -4.58 -2.10
CA TYR A 94 -12.87 -4.72 -2.29
C TYR A 94 -12.14 -3.37 -2.23
N GLN A 95 -12.73 -2.30 -2.76
CA GLN A 95 -12.08 -1.00 -2.87
C GLN A 95 -11.84 -0.31 -1.52
N SER A 96 -12.60 -0.70 -0.51
CA SER A 96 -12.54 -0.15 0.85
C SER A 96 -12.12 -1.19 1.88
N LYS A 97 -11.69 -2.38 1.45
CA LYS A 97 -11.28 -3.45 2.37
C LYS A 97 -10.01 -3.02 3.09
N ARG A 98 -10.12 -2.88 4.42
CA ARG A 98 -8.99 -2.65 5.31
C ARG A 98 -8.29 -3.97 5.58
N ILE A 99 -6.99 -3.97 5.34
CA ILE A 99 -6.10 -5.06 5.72
C ILE A 99 -5.30 -4.58 6.92
N TYR A 100 -5.54 -5.19 8.07
CA TYR A 100 -4.97 -4.70 9.32
C TYR A 100 -3.66 -5.39 9.67
N PHE A 101 -2.73 -4.63 10.22
CA PHE A 101 -1.46 -5.15 10.71
C PHE A 101 -1.56 -5.59 12.18
N ASN A 102 -2.41 -4.91 12.95
CA ASN A 102 -2.56 -5.03 14.40
C ASN A 102 -3.76 -5.87 14.88
N LYS A 103 -4.53 -6.46 13.98
CA LYS A 103 -5.59 -7.42 14.30
C LYS A 103 -5.72 -8.49 13.23
N GLU A 104 -6.46 -9.54 13.55
CA GLU A 104 -6.64 -10.66 12.65
C GLU A 104 -7.37 -10.25 11.37
N ASN A 105 -6.95 -10.87 10.26
CA ASN A 105 -7.63 -10.85 8.98
C ASN A 105 -8.04 -12.29 8.60
N ASP A 106 -8.75 -12.45 7.48
CA ASP A 106 -9.17 -13.74 6.94
C ASP A 106 -8.02 -14.55 6.27
N PHE A 107 -6.77 -14.26 6.63
CA PHE A 107 -5.57 -14.91 6.12
C PHE A 107 -4.47 -14.98 7.20
N TYR A 108 -3.30 -15.50 6.85
CA TYR A 108 -2.10 -15.45 7.68
C TYR A 108 -1.03 -14.60 7.01
N TRP A 109 -0.30 -13.83 7.81
CA TRP A 109 0.97 -13.23 7.41
C TRP A 109 2.06 -14.29 7.46
N LEU A 110 2.88 -14.35 6.42
CA LEU A 110 3.95 -15.33 6.25
C LEU A 110 5.30 -14.61 6.35
N ARG A 111 6.22 -15.13 7.16
CA ARG A 111 7.56 -14.55 7.35
C ARG A 111 8.58 -15.06 6.32
N ASP A 112 8.36 -16.24 5.78
CA ASP A 112 9.20 -16.88 4.77
C ASP A 112 8.37 -17.34 3.58
N VAL A 113 8.98 -17.36 2.38
CA VAL A 113 8.32 -17.68 1.11
C VAL A 113 7.71 -19.08 1.06
N TYR A 114 8.17 -19.98 1.93
CA TYR A 114 7.67 -21.35 2.03
C TYR A 114 6.46 -21.46 2.97
N GLY A 115 6.12 -20.39 3.69
CA GLY A 115 4.99 -20.34 4.61
C GLY A 115 5.19 -21.12 5.90
N ASN A 116 6.43 -21.45 6.27
CA ASN A 116 6.73 -22.25 7.46
C ASN A 116 6.43 -21.48 8.75
N VAL A 117 6.70 -20.17 8.74
CA VAL A 117 6.39 -19.27 9.85
C VAL A 117 5.21 -18.38 9.47
N LYS A 118 4.08 -18.62 10.13
CA LYS A 118 2.82 -17.87 9.94
C LYS A 118 2.35 -17.22 11.23
N THR A 119 1.77 -16.02 11.11
CA THR A 119 1.12 -15.30 12.21
C THR A 119 -0.20 -14.69 11.75
N LYS A 120 -1.13 -14.48 12.67
CA LYS A 120 -2.39 -13.78 12.40
C LYS A 120 -2.25 -12.27 12.40
N VAL A 121 -1.24 -11.76 13.12
CA VAL A 121 -1.02 -10.33 13.39
C VAL A 121 0.48 -10.06 13.34
N ILE A 122 0.88 -8.98 12.68
CA ILE A 122 2.31 -8.55 12.58
C ILE A 122 2.62 -7.36 13.49
N GLY A 123 1.60 -6.78 14.13
CA GLY A 123 1.69 -5.59 14.95
C GLY A 123 1.47 -4.33 14.12
N ARG A 124 1.11 -3.22 14.78
CA ARG A 124 1.06 -1.90 14.12
C ARG A 124 2.45 -1.52 13.61
N LEU A 125 2.51 -0.69 12.58
CA LEU A 125 3.75 -0.02 12.19
C LEU A 125 4.19 0.89 13.35
N GLU A 126 5.45 0.79 13.73
CA GLU A 126 6.02 1.49 14.89
C GLU A 126 6.38 2.92 14.52
N VAL A 127 6.16 3.85 15.46
CA VAL A 127 6.60 5.23 15.30
C VAL A 127 8.13 5.32 15.17
N ASN A 128 8.60 6.36 14.48
CA ASN A 128 10.00 6.60 14.14
C ASN A 128 10.67 5.48 13.33
N ASN A 129 9.90 4.68 12.60
CA ASN A 129 10.42 3.60 11.76
C ASN A 129 10.02 3.77 10.30
N TRP A 130 10.86 3.19 9.43
CA TRP A 130 10.63 3.13 7.99
C TRP A 130 10.11 1.75 7.59
N TYR A 131 9.24 1.72 6.59
CA TYR A 131 8.71 0.48 6.03
C TYR A 131 8.62 0.55 4.51
N GLU A 132 8.86 -0.57 3.86
CA GLU A 132 8.45 -0.81 2.48
C GLU A 132 7.12 -1.55 2.49
N VAL A 133 6.18 -1.10 1.66
CA VAL A 133 4.95 -1.83 1.33
C VAL A 133 4.90 -2.03 -0.18
N SER A 134 4.93 -3.29 -0.62
CA SER A 134 5.06 -3.67 -2.04
C SER A 134 4.05 -4.72 -2.45
N LYS A 135 4.08 -5.10 -3.75
CA LYS A 135 3.18 -6.04 -4.42
C LYS A 135 1.70 -5.62 -4.49
N LEU A 136 1.42 -4.35 -4.18
CA LEU A 136 0.07 -3.78 -4.24
C LEU A 136 -0.35 -3.37 -5.66
N ASN A 137 0.63 -2.92 -6.46
CA ASN A 137 0.52 -2.51 -7.86
C ASN A 137 1.95 -2.48 -8.48
N TYR A 138 2.14 -1.79 -9.61
CA TYR A 138 3.44 -1.62 -10.29
C TYR A 138 4.50 -0.86 -9.47
N TYR A 139 4.08 -0.11 -8.45
CA TYR A 139 4.94 0.65 -7.57
C TYR A 139 5.09 -0.06 -6.24
N TYR A 140 6.14 0.30 -5.50
CA TYR A 140 6.14 0.08 -4.07
C TYR A 140 6.20 1.41 -3.34
N TYR A 141 5.77 1.38 -2.09
CA TYR A 141 5.65 2.54 -1.23
C TYR A 141 6.66 2.41 -0.11
N VAL A 142 7.50 3.42 0.06
CA VAL A 142 8.30 3.59 1.26
C VAL A 142 7.57 4.56 2.17
N VAL A 143 7.35 4.17 3.41
CA VAL A 143 6.63 4.99 4.39
C VAL A 143 7.49 5.19 5.64
N TYR A 144 7.43 6.39 6.20
CA TYR A 144 7.94 6.70 7.53
C TYR A 144 6.76 7.02 8.45
N VAL A 145 6.70 6.38 9.60
CA VAL A 145 5.72 6.70 10.65
C VAL A 145 6.40 7.65 11.62
N ASP A 146 5.92 8.88 11.74
CA ASP A 146 6.52 9.85 12.67
C ASP A 146 6.07 9.65 14.12
N SER A 147 6.63 10.46 15.02
CA SER A 147 6.32 10.42 16.46
C SER A 147 4.88 10.79 16.82
N LEU A 148 4.14 11.40 15.88
CA LEU A 148 2.73 11.76 16.01
C LEU A 148 1.81 10.76 15.28
N ASP A 149 2.36 9.61 14.87
CA ASP A 149 1.64 8.54 14.18
C ASP A 149 1.18 8.91 12.76
N LYS A 150 1.74 9.97 12.19
CA LYS A 150 1.46 10.38 10.81
C LYS A 150 2.40 9.65 9.86
N VAL A 151 1.82 9.19 8.76
CA VAL A 151 2.54 8.50 7.68
C VAL A 151 3.03 9.51 6.64
N HIS A 152 4.34 9.55 6.43
CA HIS A 152 5.01 10.21 5.32
C HIS A 152 5.28 9.16 4.25
N ARG A 153 4.80 9.36 3.02
CA ARG A 153 4.76 8.32 2.00
C ARG A 153 5.50 8.76 0.74
N TYR A 154 6.35 7.88 0.26
CA TYR A 154 7.15 8.04 -0.94
C TYR A 154 6.87 6.88 -1.90
N THR A 155 6.63 7.21 -3.17
CA THR A 155 6.35 6.21 -4.20
C THR A 155 7.60 5.95 -5.00
N ILE A 156 7.96 4.67 -5.15
CA ILE A 156 9.14 4.24 -5.88
C ILE A 156 8.71 3.52 -7.16
N ASN A 157 9.22 3.98 -8.30
CA ASN A 157 9.01 3.35 -9.60
C ASN A 157 10.21 2.48 -9.96
N GLN A 158 10.03 1.15 -9.94
CA GLN A 158 11.10 0.21 -10.30
C GLN A 158 11.42 0.20 -11.80
N ALA A 159 10.53 0.70 -12.67
CA ALA A 159 10.78 0.72 -14.11
C ALA A 159 11.80 1.79 -14.56
N ASN A 160 12.18 2.70 -13.67
CA ASN A 160 13.11 3.80 -13.95
C ASN A 160 14.55 3.51 -13.49
N TYR A 161 14.91 2.23 -13.32
CA TYR A 161 16.25 1.77 -12.95
C TYR A 161 16.64 0.54 -13.79
#